data_AF-A0A0P9PUE3-F1
#
_entry.id   AF-A0A0P9PUE3-F1
#
_cell.length_a   1.000
_cell.length_b   1.000
_cell.length_c   1.000
_cell.angle_alpha   90.00
_cell.angle_beta   90.00
_cell.angle_gamma   90.00
#
_symmetry.space_group_name_H-M   'P 1'
#
loop_
_entity.id
_entity.type
_entity.pdbx_description
1 polymer ?
#
loop_
_entity_poly.entity_id
_entity_poly.type
_entity_poly.pdbx_seq_one_letter_code
_entity_poly.pdbx_strand_id
1 'polypeptide(L)' 'MIKQMTFANTEYAGKLKQTRKELLLIEMDRVVPWKGLITRSNHITQRTKAAVLPIR' A
#
# COMPACT_ATOMS: atom_id res chain seq x y z
N MET A 1 23.48 -11.48 36.57
CA MET A 1 22.33 -12.30 36.11
C MET A 1 22.19 -12.11 34.61
N ILE A 2 22.51 -13.13 33.80
CA ILE A 2 22.54 -13.01 32.34
C ILE A 2 21.10 -13.17 31.82
N LYS A 3 20.56 -12.15 31.14
CA LYS A 3 19.24 -12.21 30.49
C LYS A 3 19.40 -13.01 29.20
N GLN A 4 18.99 -14.28 29.19
CA GLN A 4 18.99 -15.11 28.00
C GLN A 4 18.10 -14.46 26.93
N MET A 5 18.70 -14.14 25.78
CA MET A 5 17.98 -13.63 24.62
C MET A 5 17.38 -14.85 23.91
N THR A 6 16.07 -15.02 24.04
CA THR A 6 15.34 -16.13 23.43
C THR A 6 15.40 -16.03 21.91
N PHE A 7 15.33 -17.17 21.23
CA PHE A 7 15.27 -17.23 19.76
C PHE A 7 14.16 -16.33 19.18
N ALA A 8 13.03 -16.22 19.90
CA ALA A 8 11.94 -15.30 19.58
C ALA A 8 12.37 -13.82 19.57
N ASN A 9 13.24 -13.39 20.49
CA ASN A 9 13.77 -12.02 20.50
C ASN A 9 14.73 -11.77 19.33
N THR A 10 15.52 -12.78 18.91
CA THR A 10 16.42 -12.65 17.75
C THR A 10 15.67 -12.68 16.42
N GLU A 11 14.57 -13.44 16.34
CA GLU A 11 13.68 -13.46 15.17
C GLU A 11 12.91 -12.14 15.03
N TYR A 12 12.44 -11.57 16.14
CA TYR A 12 11.80 -10.25 16.16
C TYR A 12 12.80 -9.13 15.86
N ALA A 13 14.05 -9.24 16.33
CA ALA A 13 15.13 -8.30 15.97
C ALA A 13 15.57 -8.43 14.49
N GLY A 14 15.45 -9.62 13.90
CA GLY A 14 15.70 -9.87 12.48
C GLY A 14 14.63 -9.28 11.55
N LYS A 15 13.42 -9.03 12.05
CA LYS A 15 12.30 -8.37 11.34
C LYS A 15 12.46 -6.86 11.14
N LEU A 16 13.55 -6.25 11.63
CA LEU A 16 13.85 -4.83 11.41
C LEU A 16 14.75 -4.57 10.18
N LYS A 17 15.07 -5.60 9.39
CA LYS A 17 15.67 -5.38 8.06
C LYS A 17 14.55 -5.19 7.07
N GLN A 18 14.14 -3.93 6.87
CA GLN A 18 13.29 -3.54 5.76
C GLN A 18 13.79 -4.22 4.50
N THR A 19 12.94 -5.04 3.90
CA THR A 19 13.28 -5.73 2.67
C THR A 19 13.40 -4.71 1.54
N ARG A 20 14.22 -4.99 0.52
CA ARG A 20 14.30 -4.12 -0.68
C ARG A 20 12.92 -3.85 -1.29
N LYS A 21 12.00 -4.81 -1.17
CA LYS A 21 10.60 -4.68 -1.60
C LYS A 21 9.83 -3.65 -0.77
N GLU A 22 9.99 -3.62 0.55
CA GLU A 22 9.34 -2.62 1.41
C GLU A 22 9.89 -1.22 1.18
N LEU A 23 11.20 -1.08 1.01
CA LEU A 23 11.81 0.21 0.63
C LEU A 23 11.26 0.71 -0.70
N LEU A 24 11.14 -0.18 -1.68
CA LEU A 24 10.54 0.13 -2.97
C LEU A 24 9.06 0.50 -2.84
N LEU A 25 8.29 -0.18 -1.98
CA LEU A 25 6.88 0.15 -1.73
C LEU A 25 6.71 1.52 -1.07
N ILE A 26 7.59 1.87 -0.13
CA ILE A 26 7.59 3.20 0.51
C ILE A 26 7.96 4.29 -0.50
N GLU A 27 8.94 4.02 -1.36
CA GLU A 27 9.30 4.94 -2.44
C GLU A 27 8.17 5.07 -3.46
N MET A 28 7.53 3.95 -3.82
CA MET A 28 6.34 3.92 -4.68
C MET A 28 5.20 4.76 -4.11
N ASP A 29 4.99 4.75 -2.80
CA ASP A 29 3.97 5.58 -2.14
C ASP A 29 4.23 7.09 -2.29
N ARG A 30 5.50 7.48 -2.40
CA ARG A 30 5.91 8.89 -2.60
C ARG A 30 5.89 9.33 -4.04
N VAL A 31 6.39 8.50 -4.96
CA VAL A 31 6.57 8.87 -6.38
C VAL A 31 5.29 8.69 -7.19
N VAL A 32 4.36 7.82 -6.77
CA VAL A 32 3.12 7.57 -7.51
C VAL A 32 2.02 8.50 -7.00
N PRO A 33 1.37 9.28 -7.89
CA PRO A 33 0.27 10.17 -7.52
C PRO A 33 -1.04 9.39 -7.36
N TRP A 34 -1.11 8.52 -6.35
CA TRP A 34 -2.25 7.64 -6.06
C TRP A 34 -3.58 8.39 -5.99
N LYS A 35 -3.60 9.54 -5.31
CA LYS A 35 -4.78 10.40 -5.20
C LYS A 35 -5.30 10.87 -6.56
N GLY A 36 -4.41 11.23 -7.48
CA GLY A 36 -4.77 11.65 -8.83
C GLY A 36 -5.35 10.51 -9.67
N LEU A 37 -4.78 9.31 -9.53
CA LEU A 37 -5.25 8.11 -10.22
C LEU A 37 -6.63 7.65 -9.72
N ILE A 38 -6.85 7.68 -8.40
CA ILE A 38 -8.14 7.35 -7.80
C ILE A 38 -9.22 8.34 -8.27
N THR A 39 -8.93 9.64 -8.27
CA THR A 39 -9.88 10.66 -8.78
C THR A 39 -10.21 10.44 -10.24
N ARG A 40 -9.19 10.13 -11.08
CA ARG A 40 -9.39 9.82 -12.49
C ARG A 40 -10.24 8.56 -12.70
N SER A 41 -9.98 7.51 -11.94
CA SER A 41 -10.74 6.24 -11.96
C SER A 41 -12.20 6.45 -11.55
N ASN A 42 -12.43 7.23 -10.49
CA ASN A 42 -13.78 7.57 -10.03
C ASN A 42 -14.54 8.41 -11.05
N HIS A 43 -13.89 9.36 -11.71
CA HIS A 43 -14.51 10.15 -12.77
C HIS A 43 -14.87 9.30 -14.00
N ILE A 44 -14.05 8.32 -14.37
CA ILE A 44 -14.37 7.34 -15.43
C ILE A 44 -15.59 6.49 -15.00
N THR A 45 -15.64 6.06 -13.75
CA THR A 45 -16.76 5.28 -13.20
C THR A 45 -18.06 6.08 -13.11
N GLN A 46 -18.00 7.38 -12.79
CA GLN A 46 -19.17 8.26 -12.79
C GLN A 46 -19.71 8.49 -14.20
N ARG A 47 -18.82 8.62 -15.20
CA ARG A 47 -19.20 8.73 -16.61
C ARG A 47 -19.91 7.48 -17.14
N THR A 48 -19.46 6.29 -16.75
CA THR A 48 -20.14 5.04 -17.14
C THR A 48 -21.49 4.87 -16.44
N LYS A 49 -21.59 5.22 -15.15
CA LYS A 49 -22.87 5.18 -14.41
C LYS A 49 -23.92 6.17 -14.97
N ALA A 50 -23.51 7.37 -15.38
CA ALA A 50 -24.40 8.36 -16.00
C ALA A 50 -24.88 7.94 -17.41
N ALA A 51 -24.08 7.16 -18.13
CA ALA A 51 -24.47 6.61 -19.45
C ALA A 51 -25.39 5.38 -19.37
N VAL A 52 -25.55 4.78 -18.19
CA VAL A 52 -26.48 3.67 -17.90
C VAL A 52 -27.70 4.19 -17.13
N LEU A 53 -28.16 5.40 -17.45
CA LEU A 53 -29.52 5.79 -17.08
C LEU A 53 -30.48 5.06 -18.04
N PRO A 54 -31.47 4.30 -17.52
CA PRO A 54 -32.34 3.51 -18.36
C PRO A 54 -33.18 4.43 -19.21
N ILE A 55 -33.17 4.17 -20.52
CA ILE A 55 -34.18 4.66 -21.47
C ILE A 55 -35.53 4.27 -20.85
N ARG A 56 -36.28 5.27 -20.38
CA ARG A 56 -37.68 5.12 -19.95
C ARG A 56 -38.58 5.22 -21.17
#